data_AF-A0A2G9ZWD7-F1
#
_entry.id   AF-A0A2G9ZWD7-F1
#
_cell.length_a   1.000
_cell.length_b   1.000
_cell.length_c   1.000
_cell.angle_alpha   90.00
_cell.angle_beta   90.00
_cell.angle_gamma   90.00
#
_symmetry.space_group_name_H-M   'P 1'
#
loop_
_entity.id
_entity.type
_entity.pdbx_description
1 polymer ?
#
loop_
_entity_poly.entity_id
_entity_poly.type
_entity_poly.pdbx_seq_one_letter_code
_entity_poly.pdbx_strand_id
1 'polypeptide(L)' 'MKNDFTPENTTWFDDSETFNIYRIADGFGGLLIQETGYSYPILIGDVSRTDIGNNEQKALELLRETEMV' A
#
# COMPACT_ATOMS: atom_id res chain seq x y z
N MET A 1 -13.84 12.41 -2.10
CA MET A 1 -12.59 13.03 -1.61
C MET A 1 -11.46 12.42 -2.43
N LYS A 2 -10.77 13.22 -3.26
CA LYS A 2 -9.56 12.77 -3.98
C LYS A 2 -8.40 12.82 -2.99
N ASN A 3 -7.69 11.72 -2.80
CA ASN A 3 -6.33 11.77 -2.29
C ASN A 3 -5.43 11.70 -3.51
N ASP A 4 -4.69 12.76 -3.80
CA ASP A 4 -3.74 12.74 -4.89
C ASP A 4 -2.51 11.94 -4.43
N PHE A 5 -2.04 11.01 -5.27
CA PHE A 5 -0.80 10.30 -5.04
C PHE A 5 0.35 11.26 -5.33
N THR A 6 1.10 11.61 -4.29
CA THR A 6 2.21 12.55 -4.33
C THR A 6 3.50 11.84 -3.92
N PRO A 7 4.68 12.31 -4.35
CA PRO A 7 5.95 11.74 -3.89
C PRO A 7 6.12 11.74 -2.37
N GLU A 8 5.45 12.66 -1.66
CA GLU A 8 5.55 12.81 -0.21
C GLU A 8 4.70 11.82 0.57
N ASN A 9 3.64 11.26 -0.03
CA ASN A 9 2.74 10.30 0.64
C ASN A 9 2.77 8.91 0.01
N THR A 10 3.41 8.74 -1.15
CA THR A 10 3.36 7.51 -1.94
C THR A 10 4.75 6.93 -2.15
N THR A 11 4.87 5.62 -2.03
CA THR A 11 6.04 4.86 -2.50
C THR A 11 5.58 3.95 -3.63
N TRP A 12 6.26 4.07 -4.77
CA TRP A 12 5.99 3.30 -5.99
C TRP A 12 7.00 2.18 -6.11
N PHE A 13 6.55 1.00 -6.50
CA PHE A 13 7.38 -0.19 -6.68
C PHE A 13 7.37 -0.61 -8.16
N ASP A 14 7.58 0.37 -9.06
CA ASP A 14 7.46 0.17 -10.51
C ASP A 14 8.38 -0.93 -11.07
N ASP A 15 9.50 -1.21 -10.39
CA ASP A 15 10.50 -2.22 -10.79
C ASP A 15 10.44 -3.52 -9.95
N SER A 16 9.47 -3.67 -9.04
CA SER A 16 9.38 -4.88 -8.23
C SER A 16 8.63 -6.00 -8.94
N GLU A 17 9.36 -7.06 -9.30
CA GLU A 17 8.78 -8.32 -9.78
C GLU A 17 8.57 -9.33 -8.64
N THR A 18 9.00 -8.99 -7.42
CA THR A 18 9.09 -9.97 -6.33
C THR A 18 7.79 -10.08 -5.55
N PHE A 19 7.13 -8.95 -5.30
CA PHE A 19 5.85 -8.90 -4.61
C PHE A 19 4.85 -8.21 -5.54
N ASN A 20 3.60 -8.66 -5.55
CA ASN A 20 2.59 -8.11 -6.46
C ASN A 20 2.07 -6.75 -5.96
N ILE A 21 2.90 -5.90 -5.36
CA ILE A 21 2.50 -4.60 -4.82
C ILE A 21 3.00 -3.52 -5.78
N TYR A 22 2.08 -2.75 -6.33
CA TYR A 22 2.39 -1.64 -7.23
C TYR A 22 2.82 -0.38 -6.48
N ARG A 23 2.09 -0.06 -5.40
CA ARG A 23 2.36 1.12 -4.58
C ARG A 23 1.74 1.02 -3.20
N ILE A 24 2.29 1.80 -2.29
CA ILE A 24 1.69 2.12 -1.00
C ILE A 24 1.55 3.63 -0.84
N ALA A 25 0.47 4.10 -0.21
CA ALA A 25 0.28 5.51 0.06
C ALA A 25 -0.44 5.78 1.38
N ASP A 26 0.00 6.83 2.08
CA ASP A 26 -0.73 7.34 3.25
C ASP A 26 -1.96 8.13 2.80
N GLY A 27 -3.12 7.81 3.37
CA GLY A 27 -4.36 8.49 3.03
C GLY A 27 -5.55 7.99 3.81
N PHE A 28 -6.59 8.82 3.93
CA PHE A 28 -7.85 8.44 4.56
C PHE A 28 -7.74 7.90 6.00
N GLY A 29 -6.67 8.29 6.72
CA GLY A 29 -6.40 7.79 8.08
C GLY A 29 -5.78 6.39 8.12
N GLY A 30 -5.20 5.92 7.01
CA GLY A 30 -4.54 4.63 6.95
C GLY A 30 -3.58 4.49 5.77
N LEU A 31 -3.29 3.24 5.44
CA LEU A 31 -2.38 2.82 4.39
C LEU A 31 -3.20 2.27 3.22
N LEU A 32 -3.11 2.94 2.08
CA LEU A 32 -3.56 2.39 0.82
C LEU A 32 -2.49 1.47 0.27
N ILE A 33 -2.84 0.22 0.01
CA ILE A 33 -1.98 -0.76 -0.66
C ILE A 33 -2.64 -1.12 -1.97
N GLN A 34 -1.92 -0.96 -3.07
CA GLN A 34 -2.41 -1.36 -4.37
C GLN A 34 -1.51 -2.45 -4.94
N GLU A 35 -2.12 -3.55 -5.36
CA GLU A 35 -1.43 -4.61 -6.08
C GLU A 35 -1.14 -4.23 -7.54
N THR A 36 -0.26 -4.98 -8.20
CA THR A 36 -0.01 -4.84 -9.63
C THR A 36 -1.25 -5.17 -10.46
N GLY A 37 -1.36 -4.55 -11.64
CA GLY A 37 -2.52 -4.69 -12.53
C GLY A 37 -3.63 -3.66 -12.26
N TYR A 38 -4.86 -4.02 -12.60
CA TYR A 38 -6.05 -3.15 -12.53
C TYR A 38 -6.84 -3.30 -11.23
N SER A 39 -6.20 -3.74 -10.15
CA SER A 39 -6.85 -3.87 -8.84
C SER A 39 -7.12 -2.50 -8.22
N TYR A 40 -8.21 -2.41 -7.45
CA TYR A 40 -8.47 -1.23 -6.63
C TYR A 40 -7.58 -1.25 -5.39
N PRO A 41 -7.05 -0.09 -4.94
CA PRO A 41 -6.32 -0.03 -3.69
C PRO A 41 -7.18 -0.47 -2.51
N ILE A 42 -6.59 -1.27 -1.62
CA ILE A 42 -7.19 -1.67 -0.34
C ILE A 42 -6.71 -0.69 0.73
N LEU A 43 -7.63 -0.21 1.58
CA LEU A 43 -7.32 0.68 2.70
C LEU A 43 -7.21 -0.14 3.99
N ILE A 44 -6.05 -0.09 4.63
CA ILE A 44 -5.82 -0.63 5.97
C ILE A 44 -5.75 0.54 6.95
N GLY A 45 -6.69 0.61 7.90
CA GLY A 45 -6.77 1.70 8.88
C GLY A 45 -5.66 1.66 9.92
N ASP A 46 -5.40 2.81 10.55
CA ASP A 46 -4.47 2.97 11.69
C ASP A 46 -3.02 2.49 11.44
N VAL A 47 -2.63 2.38 10.17
CA VAL A 47 -1.28 2.04 9.71
C VAL A 47 -0.84 3.07 8.68
N SER A 48 0.44 3.44 8.68
CA SER A 48 1.08 4.27 7.65
C SER A 48 2.22 3.52 6.97
N ARG A 49 2.67 4.04 5.83
CA ARG A 49 3.85 3.52 5.12
C ARG A 49 5.11 3.60 5.99
N THR A 50 5.20 4.59 6.87
CA THR A 50 6.33 4.75 7.79
C THR A 50 6.36 3.65 8.83
N ASP A 51 5.20 3.20 9.32
CA ASP A 51 5.11 2.13 10.32
C ASP A 51 5.63 0.79 9.77
N ILE A 52 5.44 0.55 8.48
CA ILE A 52 6.01 -0.60 7.78
C ILE A 52 7.38 -0.33 7.16
N GLY A 53 7.97 0.85 7.36
CA GLY A 53 9.28 1.21 6.83
C GLY A 53 9.35 1.31 5.31
N ASN A 54 8.24 1.70 4.67
CA ASN A 54 8.05 1.75 3.22
C ASN A 54 8.41 0.43 2.53
N ASN A 55 8.13 -0.70 3.19
CA ASN A 55 8.56 -2.02 2.75
C ASN A 55 7.43 -2.77 2.04
N GLU A 56 7.69 -3.19 0.81
CA GLU A 56 6.75 -3.90 -0.04
C GLU A 56 6.29 -5.25 0.53
N GLN A 57 7.22 -6.06 1.05
CA GLN A 57 6.91 -7.36 1.65
C GLN A 57 5.97 -7.21 2.85
N LYS A 58 6.24 -6.25 3.74
CA LYS A 58 5.37 -5.96 4.89
C LYS A 58 3.98 -5.49 4.46
N ALA A 59 3.89 -4.76 3.34
CA ALA A 59 2.59 -4.37 2.78
C ALA A 59 1.78 -5.61 2.34
N LEU A 60 2.43 -6.57 1.68
CA LEU A 60 1.80 -7.83 1.30
C LEU A 60 1.40 -8.69 2.52
N GLU A 61 2.23 -8.74 3.56
CA GLU A 61 1.91 -9.42 4.82
C GLU A 61 0.63 -8.85 5.45
N LEU A 62 0.51 -7.52 5.54
CA LEU A 62 -0.69 -6.86 6.06
C LEU A 62 -1.94 -7.13 5.22
N LEU A 63 -1.82 -7.13 3.89
CA LEU A 63 -2.94 -7.48 3.00
C LEU A 63 -3.45 -8.89 3.30
N ARG A 64 -2.55 -9.86 3.39
CA ARG A 64 -2.91 -11.26 3.66
C ARG A 64 -3.54 -11.47 5.03
N GLU A 65 -3.06 -10.75 6.05
CA GLU A 65 -3.69 -10.76 7.37
C GLU A 65 -5.12 -10.21 7.34
N THR A 66 -5.39 -9.22 6.47
CA THR A 66 -6.70 -8.59 6.32
C THR A 66 -7.68 -9.45 5.50
N GLU A 67 -7.21 -10.30 4.58
CA GLU A 67 -8.06 -11.20 3.79
C GLU A 67 -8.49 -12.47 4.56
N MET A 68 -7.86 -12.77 5.70
CA MET A 68 -8.13 -13.97 6.50
C MET A 68 -9.17 -13.77 7.63
N VAL A 69 -9.81 -12.60 7.70
CA VAL A 69 -10.86 -12.26 8.70
C VAL A 69 -12.27 -12.28 8.14
#